data_AF-A0A920PPK1-F1
#
_entry.id   AF-A0A920PPK1-F1
#
_cell.length_a   1.000
_cell.length_b   1.000
_cell.length_c   1.000
_cell.angle_alpha   90.00
_cell.angle_beta   90.00
_cell.angle_gamma   90.00
#
_symmetry.space_group_name_H-M   'P 1'
#
loop_
_entity.id
_entity.type
_entity.pdbx_description
1 polymer ?
#
loop_
_entity_poly.entity_id
_entity_poly.type
_entity_poly.pdbx_seq_one_letter_code
_entity_poly.pdbx_strand_id
1 'polypeptide(L)'
;MQAFQKTVFFVSRTGAILAGAIIIYMVCHILLEIFVRSVYSTSTFALDELIGYSVAACAYLGLGYTLEKGGLIRVNLVLSKINPLSRARKVIELLCCIGTLIAMGLPLWYFGRSVIKKYESGYTRARCSMQNNGYPRAFFWWA
;
A
#
# COMPACT_ATOMS: atom_id res chain seq x y z
N MET A 1 28.47 -15.13 -1.96
CA MET A 1 27.50 -14.19 -1.33
C MET A 1 27.31 -12.88 -2.10
N GLN A 2 28.27 -12.39 -2.88
CA GLN A 2 28.15 -11.10 -3.60
C GLN A 2 27.08 -11.08 -4.71
N ALA A 3 26.83 -12.22 -5.37
CA ALA A 3 25.79 -12.31 -6.41
C ALA A 3 24.38 -12.08 -5.84
N PHE A 4 24.06 -12.69 -4.69
CA PHE A 4 22.78 -12.52 -4.01
C PHE A 4 22.54 -11.07 -3.59
N GLN A 5 23.58 -10.42 -3.05
CA GLN A 5 23.51 -9.00 -2.69
C GLN A 5 23.25 -8.13 -3.91
N LYS A 6 23.97 -8.34 -5.02
CA LYS A 6 23.75 -7.57 -6.27
C LYS A 6 22.32 -7.71 -6.80
N THR A 7 21.75 -8.91 -6.77
CA THR A 7 20.36 -9.13 -7.20
C THR A 7 19.39 -8.37 -6.32
N VAL A 8 19.56 -8.42 -5.00
CA VAL A 8 18.71 -7.69 -4.05
C VAL A 8 18.83 -6.18 -4.27
N PHE A 9 20.05 -5.65 -4.41
CA PHE A 9 20.30 -4.23 -4.70
C PHE A 9 19.65 -3.77 -6.01
N PHE A 10 19.71 -4.61 -7.05
CA PHE A 10 19.12 -4.28 -8.33
C PHE A 10 17.58 -4.22 -8.24
N VAL A 11 16.95 -5.23 -7.62
CA VAL A 11 15.49 -5.30 -7.47
C VAL A 11 14.95 -4.17 -6.60
N SER A 12 15.62 -3.85 -5.49
CA SER A 12 15.22 -2.75 -4.61
C SER A 12 15.39 -1.39 -5.29
N ARG A 13 16.46 -1.19 -6.07
CA ARG A 13 16.69 0.04 -6.83
C ARG A 13 15.62 0.25 -7.91
N THR A 14 15.32 -0.78 -8.69
CA THR A 14 14.27 -0.69 -9.73
C THR A 14 12.90 -0.50 -9.11
N GLY A 15 12.61 -1.15 -7.99
CA GLY A 15 11.38 -0.95 -7.20
C GLY A 15 11.22 0.49 -6.72
N ALA A 16 12.30 1.13 -6.23
CA ALA A 16 12.27 2.53 -5.81
C ALA A 16 12.00 3.49 -6.97
N ILE A 17 12.61 3.25 -8.14
CA ILE A 17 12.39 4.07 -9.35
C ILE A 17 10.93 3.93 -9.80
N LEU A 18 10.40 2.70 -9.84
CA LEU A 18 9.01 2.44 -10.20
C LEU A 18 8.03 3.08 -9.22
N ALA A 19 8.30 3.00 -7.91
CA ALA A 19 7.50 3.67 -6.89
C ALA A 19 7.47 5.19 -7.11
N GLY A 20 8.63 5.80 -7.37
CA GLY A 20 8.71 7.23 -7.69
C GLY A 20 7.93 7.61 -8.96
N ALA A 21 8.03 6.80 -10.02
CA ALA A 21 7.28 7.00 -11.25
C ALA A 21 5.76 6.90 -11.03
N ILE A 22 5.31 5.95 -10.19
CA ILE A 22 3.90 5.79 -9.81
C ILE A 22 3.38 7.00 -9.03
N ILE A 23 4.19 7.59 -8.14
CA ILE A 23 3.80 8.82 -7.42
C ILE A 23 3.60 9.97 -8.41
N ILE A 24 4.53 10.16 -9.34
CA ILE A 24 4.41 11.19 -10.38
C ILE A 24 3.15 10.95 -11.22
N TYR A 25 2.92 9.70 -11.62
CA TYR A 25 1.72 9.29 -12.35
C TYR A 25 0.44 9.65 -11.59
N MET A 26 0.34 9.35 -10.29
CA MET A 26 -0.82 9.72 -9.48
C MET A 26 -1.06 11.22 -9.47
N VAL A 27 0.00 12.01 -9.24
CA VAL A 27 -0.13 13.47 -9.15
C VAL A 27 -0.62 14.03 -10.48
N CYS A 28 -0.05 13.58 -11.60
CA CYS A 28 -0.54 13.95 -12.93
C CYS A 28 -2.00 13.53 -13.15
N HIS A 29 -2.38 12.34 -12.69
CA HIS A 29 -3.74 11.82 -12.84
C HIS A 29 -4.76 12.62 -12.02
N ILE A 30 -4.42 13.00 -10.78
CA ILE A 30 -5.24 13.86 -9.93
C ILE A 30 -5.38 15.26 -10.53
N LEU A 31 -4.31 15.82 -11.09
CA LEU A 31 -4.37 17.12 -11.76
C LEU A 31 -5.28 17.07 -12.99
N LEU A 32 -5.18 16.01 -13.80
CA LEU A 32 -6.02 15.81 -14.98
C LEU A 32 -7.50 15.68 -14.57
N GLU A 33 -7.80 14.92 -13.53
CA GLU A 33 -9.14 14.80 -12.94
C GLU A 33 -9.71 16.17 -12.56
N ILE A 34 -8.93 16.99 -11.85
CA ILE A 34 -9.36 18.33 -11.41
C ILE A 34 -9.65 19.23 -12.62
N PHE A 35 -8.81 19.18 -13.66
CA PHE A 35 -9.03 19.91 -14.90
C PHE A 35 -10.30 19.44 -15.63
N VAL A 36 -10.50 18.13 -15.78
CA VAL A 36 -11.68 17.56 -16.44
C VAL A 36 -12.94 17.89 -15.65
N ARG A 37 -12.91 17.80 -14.32
CA ARG A 37 -14.03 18.15 -13.44
C ARG A 37 -14.39 19.64 -13.51
N SER A 38 -13.40 20.51 -13.75
CA SER A 38 -13.62 21.95 -13.93
C SER A 38 -14.31 22.28 -15.26
N VAL A 39 -14.18 21.42 -16.29
CA VAL A 39 -14.74 21.65 -17.63
C VAL A 39 -16.01 20.84 -17.87
N TYR A 40 -16.09 19.64 -17.30
CA TYR A 40 -17.21 18.71 -17.35
C TYR A 40 -17.57 18.32 -15.91
N SER A 41 -18.68 18.83 -15.39
CA SER A 41 -19.18 18.63 -14.01
C SER A 41 -19.61 17.18 -13.67
N THR A 42 -18.85 16.17 -14.12
CA THR A 42 -19.12 14.74 -13.90
C THR A 42 -18.03 14.17 -12.98
N SER A 43 -18.43 13.72 -11.80
CA SER A 43 -17.54 13.10 -10.80
C SER A 43 -17.33 11.62 -11.11
N THR A 44 -16.16 11.27 -11.63
CA THR A 44 -15.80 9.89 -11.97
C THR A 44 -15.45 9.10 -10.71
N PHE A 45 -16.43 8.40 -10.12
CA PHE A 45 -16.25 7.56 -8.93
C PHE A 45 -15.16 6.46 -9.11
N ALA A 46 -14.84 6.10 -10.36
CA ALA A 46 -13.81 5.10 -10.70
C ALA A 46 -12.37 5.60 -10.52
N LEU A 47 -12.13 6.90 -10.30
CA LEU A 47 -10.77 7.40 -10.13
C LEU A 47 -10.22 7.20 -8.72
N ASP A 48 -11.08 7.31 -7.71
CA ASP A 48 -10.71 7.18 -6.30
C ASP A 48 -10.20 5.76 -5.99
N GLU A 49 -10.82 4.74 -6.60
CA GLU A 49 -10.36 3.36 -6.54
C GLU A 49 -9.00 3.17 -7.23
N LEU A 50 -8.77 3.81 -8.38
CA LEU A 50 -7.51 3.72 -9.13
C LEU A 50 -6.33 4.35 -8.37
N ILE A 51 -6.56 5.48 -7.71
CA ILE A 51 -5.57 6.12 -6.84
C ILE A 51 -5.29 5.22 -5.64
N GLY A 52 -6.33 4.65 -5.00
CA GLY A 52 -6.18 3.71 -3.90
C GLY A 52 -5.29 2.50 -4.25
N TYR A 53 -5.48 1.92 -5.43
CA TYR A 53 -4.63 0.81 -5.90
C TYR A 53 -3.20 1.24 -6.21
N SER A 54 -3.05 2.42 -6.82
CA SER A 54 -1.73 2.96 -7.12
C SER A 54 -0.94 3.22 -5.82
N VAL A 55 -1.61 3.70 -4.76
CA VAL A 55 -0.97 4.03 -3.47
C VAL A 55 -0.53 2.74 -2.78
N ALA A 56 -1.36 1.70 -2.81
CA ALA A 56 -0.97 0.38 -2.36
C ALA A 56 0.25 -0.13 -3.13
N ALA A 57 0.25 -0.07 -4.47
CA ALA A 57 1.37 -0.51 -5.30
C ALA A 57 2.68 0.23 -4.95
N CYS A 58 2.62 1.56 -4.81
CA CYS A 58 3.77 2.36 -4.43
C CYS A 58 4.29 2.01 -3.02
N ALA A 59 3.40 1.76 -2.06
CA ALA A 59 3.79 1.37 -0.70
C ALA A 59 4.53 0.03 -0.70
N TYR A 60 4.04 -0.97 -1.43
CA TYR A 60 4.71 -2.27 -1.55
C TYR A 60 6.06 -2.17 -2.28
N LEU A 61 6.13 -1.37 -3.36
CA LEU A 61 7.37 -1.17 -4.12
C LEU A 61 8.44 -0.39 -3.34
N GLY A 62 8.04 0.64 -2.58
CA GLY A 62 8.94 1.44 -1.75
C GLY A 62 9.47 0.69 -0.52
N LEU A 63 8.76 -0.34 -0.05
CA LEU A 63 9.14 -1.09 1.13
C LEU A 63 10.43 -1.90 0.95
N GLY A 64 10.67 -2.47 -0.23
CA GLY A 64 11.90 -3.21 -0.52
C GLY A 64 13.16 -2.33 -0.39
N TYR A 65 13.08 -1.11 -0.92
CA TYR A 65 14.18 -0.14 -0.85
C TYR A 65 14.42 0.38 0.58
N THR A 66 13.37 0.60 1.36
CA THR A 66 13.51 1.00 2.77
C THR A 66 14.09 -0.13 3.63
N LEU A 67 13.75 -1.39 3.33
CA LEU A 67 14.33 -2.55 4.01
C LEU A 67 15.82 -2.73 3.69
N GLU A 68 16.22 -2.58 2.42
CA GLU A 68 17.62 -2.64 1.98
C GLU A 68 18.49 -1.60 2.69
N LYS A 69 18.00 -0.36 2.81
CA LYS A 69 18.74 0.72 3.48
C LYS A 69 18.63 0.71 5.00
N GLY A 70 17.95 -0.25 5.61
CA GLY A 70 17.76 -0.33 7.06
C GLY A 70 16.91 0.83 7.62
N GLY A 71 15.94 1.32 6.85
CA GLY A 71 15.15 2.52 7.12
C GLY A 71 14.19 2.45 8.32
N LEU A 72 14.08 1.30 8.99
CA LEU A 72 13.38 1.19 10.27
C LEU A 72 14.24 1.84 11.37
N ILE A 73 14.15 3.16 11.50
CA ILE A 73 14.91 3.99 12.46
C ILE A 73 14.87 3.40 13.87
N ARG A 74 13.73 2.87 14.31
CA ARG A 74 13.57 2.23 15.64
C ARG A 74 14.41 0.96 15.80
N VAL A 75 14.52 0.15 14.75
CA VAL A 75 15.33 -1.08 14.75
C VAL A 75 16.80 -0.73 14.65
N ASN A 76 17.17 0.27 13.85
CA ASN A 76 18.56 0.74 13.73
C ASN A 76 19.09 1.34 15.06
N LEU A 77 18.22 2.04 15.81
CA LEU A 77 18.51 2.52 17.17
C LEU A 77 18.68 1.37 18.17
N VAL A 78 17.83 0.35 18.12
CA VAL A 78 17.96 -0.86 18.96
C VAL A 78 19.26 -1.59 18.62
N LEU A 79 19.59 -1.75 17.33
CA LEU A 79 20.81 -2.39 16.85
C LEU A 79 22.10 -1.63 17.23
N SER A 80 22.05 -0.29 17.27
CA SER A 80 23.19 0.53 17.70
C SER A 80 23.52 0.40 19.18
N LYS A 81 22.55 -0.05 20.00
CA LYS A 81 22.73 -0.21 21.45
C LYS A 81 23.24 -1.59 21.88
N ILE A 82 23.37 -2.54 20.93
CA ILE A 82 23.79 -3.93 21.16
C ILE A 82 25.15 -4.19 20.49
N ASN A 83 26.07 -4.80 21.23
CA ASN A 83 27.47 -5.02 20.82
C ASN A 83 27.59 -5.72 19.44
N PRO A 84 28.47 -5.24 18.53
CA PRO A 84 28.48 -5.59 17.10
C PRO A 84 28.84 -7.05 16.76
N LEU A 85 29.28 -7.85 17.75
CA LEU A 85 29.84 -9.20 17.55
C LEU A 85 28.90 -10.36 17.94
N SER A 86 27.66 -10.08 18.33
CA SER A 86 26.77 -11.07 18.93
C SER A 86 25.78 -11.69 17.92
N ARG A 87 25.58 -13.02 18.00
CA ARG A 87 24.55 -13.77 17.22
C ARG A 87 23.14 -13.16 17.38
N ALA A 88 22.89 -12.47 18.49
CA ALA A 88 21.65 -11.75 18.76
C ALA A 88 21.31 -10.69 17.70
N ARG A 89 22.31 -9.99 17.14
CA ARG A 89 22.07 -9.01 16.06
C ARG A 89 21.47 -9.66 14.82
N LYS A 90 22.03 -10.80 14.40
CA LYS A 90 21.53 -11.57 13.25
C LYS A 90 20.11 -12.08 13.50
N VAL A 91 19.79 -12.52 14.72
CA VAL A 91 18.44 -12.99 15.07
C VAL A 91 17.43 -11.85 15.03
N ILE A 92 17.77 -10.68 15.56
CA ILE A 92 16.89 -9.50 15.55
C ILE A 92 16.65 -8.99 14.12
N GLU A 93 17.69 -8.97 13.30
CA GLU A 93 17.59 -8.59 11.88
C GLU A 93 16.70 -9.59 11.11
N LEU A 94 16.84 -10.88 11.39
CA LEU A 94 16.01 -11.93 10.79
C LEU A 94 14.55 -11.83 11.25
N LEU A 95 14.30 -11.59 12.55
CA LEU A 95 12.96 -11.36 13.08
C LEU A 95 12.31 -10.10 12.51
N CYS A 96 13.09 -9.04 12.28
CA CYS A 96 12.60 -7.82 11.64
C CYS A 96 12.23 -8.06 10.17
N CYS A 97 13.07 -8.82 9.44
CA CYS A 97 12.78 -9.22 8.07
C CYS A 97 11.51 -10.09 7.99
N ILE A 98 11.34 -11.03 8.92
CA ILE A 98 10.12 -11.85 9.02
C ILE A 98 8.91 -10.98 9.40
N GLY A 99 9.05 -10.08 10.37
CA GLY A 99 7.98 -9.20 10.81
C GLY A 99 7.49 -8.26 9.71
N THR A 100 8.40 -7.70 8.91
CA THR A 100 8.07 -6.87 7.75
C THR A 100 7.45 -7.68 6.61
N LEU A 101 7.94 -8.90 6.37
CA LEU A 101 7.33 -9.84 5.42
C LEU A 101 5.88 -10.17 5.81
N ILE A 102 5.60 -10.43 7.09
CA ILE A 102 4.25 -10.71 7.58
C ILE A 102 3.36 -9.46 7.48
N ALA A 103 3.85 -8.30 7.93
CA ALA A 103 3.10 -7.05 7.93
C ALA A 103 2.64 -6.63 6.52
N MET A 104 3.44 -6.94 5.49
CA MET A 104 3.08 -6.70 4.10
C MET A 104 2.30 -7.85 3.45
N GLY A 105 2.64 -9.09 3.78
CA GLY A 105 1.99 -10.27 3.20
C GLY A 105 0.51 -10.39 3.60
N LEU A 106 0.17 -10.06 4.86
CA LEU A 106 -1.21 -10.15 5.36
C LEU A 106 -2.21 -9.27 4.58
N PRO A 107 -2.04 -7.94 4.47
CA PRO A 107 -2.98 -7.09 3.74
C PRO A 107 -3.08 -7.48 2.26
N LEU A 108 -1.98 -7.88 1.62
CA LEU A 108 -2.01 -8.36 0.24
C LEU A 108 -2.84 -9.65 0.08
N TRP A 109 -2.68 -10.59 1.02
CA TRP A 109 -3.46 -11.84 1.03
C TRP A 109 -4.95 -11.60 1.31
N TYR A 110 -5.26 -10.73 2.28
CA TYR A 110 -6.64 -10.33 2.58
C TYR A 110 -7.30 -9.63 1.38
N PHE A 111 -6.56 -8.74 0.71
CA PHE A 111 -7.05 -8.05 -0.47
C PHE A 111 -7.30 -9.04 -1.63
N GLY A 112 -6.35 -9.94 -1.92
CA GLY A 112 -6.51 -10.97 -2.96
C GLY A 112 -7.71 -11.89 -2.72
N ARG A 113 -7.93 -12.32 -1.46
CA ARG A 113 -9.12 -13.11 -1.08
C ARG A 113 -10.41 -12.32 -1.26
N SER A 114 -10.38 -11.01 -1.02
CA SER A 114 -11.53 -10.12 -1.20
C SER A 114 -11.87 -9.92 -2.68
N VAL A 115 -10.86 -9.87 -3.55
CA VAL A 115 -11.02 -9.78 -5.00
C VAL A 115 -11.59 -11.08 -5.56
N ILE A 116 -11.00 -12.23 -5.23
CA ILE A 116 -11.47 -13.55 -5.74
C ILE A 116 -12.92 -13.82 -5.34
N LYS A 117 -13.27 -13.56 -4.08
CA LYS A 117 -14.66 -13.70 -3.60
C LYS A 117 -15.66 -12.79 -4.36
N LYS A 118 -15.21 -11.61 -4.80
CA LYS A 118 -16.02 -10.68 -5.61
C LYS A 118 -16.12 -11.09 -7.07
N TYR A 119 -15.10 -11.73 -7.64
CA TYR A 119 -15.15 -12.27 -9.00
C TYR A 119 -16.06 -13.50 -9.11
N GLU A 120 -16.07 -14.37 -8.10
CA GLU A 120 -17.01 -15.51 -8.05
C GLU A 120 -18.45 -15.08 -7.78
N SER A 121 -18.64 -14.00 -7.01
CA SER A 121 -19.94 -13.38 -6.77
C SER A 121 -20.26 -12.38 -7.89
N GLY A 122 -20.56 -12.87 -9.09
CA GLY A 122 -20.91 -12.04 -10.24
C GLY A 122 -21.89 -10.91 -9.87
N TYR A 123 -21.50 -9.67 -10.17
CA TYR A 123 -22.20 -8.40 -9.93
C TYR A 123 -23.70 -8.50 -9.61
N THR A 124 -24.08 -8.72 -8.36
CA THR A 124 -25.47 -8.52 -7.95
C THR A 124 -25.66 -7.04 -7.63
N ARG A 125 -26.08 -6.28 -8.64
CA ARG A 125 -26.81 -5.01 -8.48
C ARG A 125 -28.03 -5.27 -7.60
N ALA A 126 -27.88 -5.26 -6.28
CA ALA A 126 -28.99 -5.50 -5.36
C ALA A 126 -28.87 -4.64 -4.09
N ARG A 127 -28.47 -3.37 -4.24
CA ARG A 127 -28.61 -2.37 -3.17
C ARG A 127 -29.30 -1.09 -3.67
N CYS A 128 -30.30 -1.25 -4.53
CA CYS A 128 -31.34 -0.24 -4.74
C CYS A 128 -32.68 -0.63 -4.08
N SER A 129 -32.80 -1.81 -3.45
CA SER A 129 -34.05 -2.25 -2.79
C SER A 129 -34.02 -2.17 -1.25
N MET A 130 -32.96 -1.63 -0.63
CA MET A 130 -32.91 -1.38 0.82
C MET A 130 -32.68 0.10 1.20
N GLN A 131 -33.02 1.03 0.31
CA GLN A 131 -33.26 2.45 0.65
C GLN A 131 -34.78 2.69 0.87
N ASN A 132 -35.50 1.71 1.40
CA ASN A 132 -36.90 1.86 1.83
C ASN A 132 -37.15 1.12 3.15
N ASN A 133 -36.31 1.37 4.15
CA ASN A 133 -36.73 1.12 5.53
C ASN A 133 -36.00 2.04 6.52
N GLY A 134 -36.67 3.13 6.89
CA GLY A 134 -36.63 3.75 8.22
C GLY A 134 -35.29 3.99 8.91
N TYR A 135 -34.46 4.92 8.42
CA TYR A 135 -33.47 5.57 9.29
C TYR A 135 -34.14 6.77 10.00
N PRO A 136 -34.22 6.79 11.34
CA PRO A 136 -34.73 7.96 12.06
C PRO A 136 -33.78 9.14 11.87
N ARG A 137 -34.37 10.31 11.61
CA ARG A 137 -33.73 11.61 11.34
C ARG A 137 -32.98 12.18 12.56
N ALA A 138 -31.98 11.48 13.09
CA ALA A 138 -31.25 11.90 14.29
C ALA A 138 -29.76 12.22 14.05
N PHE A 139 -29.19 11.97 12.86
CA PHE A 139 -27.77 12.22 12.60
C PHE A 139 -27.48 13.54 11.84
N PHE A 140 -28.50 14.36 11.57
CA PHE A 140 -28.40 15.61 10.79
C PHE A 140 -28.39 16.87 11.68
N TRP A 141 -27.63 16.88 12.78
CA TRP A 141 -27.58 18.05 13.69
C TRP A 141 -26.18 18.42 14.20
N TRP A 142 -25.10 18.04 13.51
CA TRP A 142 -23.75 18.57 13.78
C TRP A 142 -22.99 18.83 12.47
N ALA A 143 -23.36 19.91 11.78
CA ALA A 143 -22.51 20.72 10.91
C ALA A 143 -23.24 22.04 10.59
#